data_AF-A0A5N9AW24-F1
#
_entry.id   AF-A0A5N9AW24-F1
#
_cell.length_a   1.000
_cell.length_b   1.000
_cell.length_c   1.000
_cell.angle_alpha   90.00
_cell.angle_beta   90.00
_cell.angle_gamma   90.00
#
_symmetry.space_group_name_H-M   'P 1'
#
loop_
_entity.id
_entity.type
_entity.pdbx_description
1 polymer ?
#
loop_
_entity_poly.entity_id
_entity_poly.type
_entity_poly.pdbx_seq_one_letter_code
_entity_poly.pdbx_strand_id
1 'polypeptide(L)'
;MTKTRGTGMLAVWCDIPKTVENEFNRWYNEEHVYERLSVPGVLSAARYESVVSGPKHLAVYELESPDVLKSDEYLNLRNNPSDWSKRMSPEVIGTTFIRHIYQQIFPEHPDDKSLISPLAEALQIGRMNIPMELEDEWNHWYNTVYVPNYETVSGVIRGRRYRAISGQ
;
A
#
# COMPACT_ATOMS: atom_id res chain seq x y z
N MET A 1 -19.46 2.75 12.08
CA MET A 1 -18.19 3.47 11.83
C MET A 1 -17.77 3.20 10.39
N THR A 2 -17.21 4.18 9.69
CA THR A 2 -16.77 4.01 8.30
C THR A 2 -15.58 3.05 8.24
N LYS A 3 -15.57 2.13 7.26
CA LYS A 3 -14.43 1.21 7.05
C LYS A 3 -13.20 2.02 6.64
N THR A 4 -12.06 1.69 7.23
CA THR A 4 -10.75 2.27 6.90
C THR A 4 -9.84 1.25 6.22
N ARG A 5 -10.14 -0.05 6.35
CA ARG A 5 -9.39 -1.16 5.76
C ARG A 5 -10.28 -2.02 4.87
N GLY A 6 -9.66 -2.65 3.89
CA GLY A 6 -10.31 -3.65 3.06
C GLY A 6 -9.37 -4.79 2.70
N THR A 7 -9.66 -5.45 1.59
CA THR A 7 -8.88 -6.62 1.15
C THR A 7 -7.94 -6.30 0.00
N GLY A 8 -8.02 -5.10 -0.57
CA GLY A 8 -7.07 -4.59 -1.55
C GLY A 8 -6.10 -3.58 -0.94
N MET A 9 -4.89 -3.52 -1.46
CA MET A 9 -3.93 -2.49 -1.11
C MET A 9 -3.17 -2.05 -2.37
N LEU A 10 -3.11 -0.74 -2.60
CA LEU A 10 -2.16 -0.14 -3.54
C LEU A 10 -0.98 0.39 -2.73
N ALA A 11 0.22 -0.02 -3.08
CA ALA A 11 1.43 0.54 -2.49
C ALA A 11 2.38 1.03 -3.59
N VAL A 12 2.90 2.23 -3.36
CA VAL A 12 3.82 2.94 -4.26
C VAL A 12 5.08 3.27 -3.48
N TRP A 13 6.21 2.72 -3.91
CA TRP A 13 7.53 3.06 -3.37
C TRP A 13 8.29 3.89 -4.37
N CYS A 14 9.00 4.91 -3.90
CA CYS A 14 9.86 5.69 -4.78
C CYS A 14 11.04 6.36 -4.07
N ASP A 15 12.08 6.62 -4.86
CA ASP A 15 13.18 7.51 -4.51
C ASP A 15 13.11 8.74 -5.40
N ILE A 16 13.11 9.91 -4.79
CA ILE A 16 12.94 11.20 -5.49
C ILE A 16 14.23 12.00 -5.39
N PRO A 17 14.72 12.62 -6.49
CA PRO A 17 15.87 13.50 -6.41
C PRO A 17 15.66 14.63 -5.40
N LYS A 18 16.66 14.89 -4.57
CA LYS A 18 16.61 15.91 -3.51
C LYS A 18 16.22 17.31 -4.02
N THR A 19 16.56 17.63 -5.27
CA THR A 19 16.25 18.92 -5.91
C THR A 19 14.75 19.16 -6.11
N VAL A 20 13.94 18.10 -6.22
CA VAL A 20 12.48 18.18 -6.47
C VAL A 20 11.64 17.57 -5.34
N GLU A 21 12.28 16.93 -4.35
CA GLU A 21 11.62 16.21 -3.26
C GLU A 21 10.62 17.07 -2.45
N ASN A 22 10.93 18.34 -2.22
CA ASN A 22 10.01 19.24 -1.51
C ASN A 22 8.74 19.51 -2.31
N GLU A 23 8.85 19.72 -3.63
CA GLU A 23 7.68 19.93 -4.50
C GLU A 23 6.86 18.63 -4.63
N PHE A 24 7.54 17.49 -4.78
CA PHE A 24 6.91 16.17 -4.74
C PHE A 24 6.08 15.98 -3.48
N ASN A 25 6.64 16.28 -2.31
CA ASN A 25 5.94 16.13 -1.03
C ASN A 25 4.72 17.04 -0.92
N ARG A 26 4.82 18.28 -1.42
CA ARG A 26 3.68 19.20 -1.48
C ARG A 26 2.58 18.69 -2.40
N TRP A 27 2.93 18.33 -3.63
CA TRP A 27 1.98 17.73 -4.58
C TRP A 27 1.24 16.54 -3.97
N TYR A 28 1.97 15.65 -3.30
CA TYR A 28 1.39 14.45 -2.71
C TYR A 28 0.38 14.77 -1.59
N ASN A 29 0.73 15.73 -0.73
CA ASN A 29 -0.04 16.07 0.47
C ASN A 29 -1.19 17.05 0.20
N GLU A 30 -1.03 17.93 -0.78
CA GLU A 30 -1.99 19.00 -1.07
C GLU A 30 -3.00 18.58 -2.16
N GLU A 31 -2.63 17.63 -3.04
CA GLU A 31 -3.47 17.23 -4.18
C GLU A 31 -3.63 15.71 -4.26
N HIS A 32 -2.53 14.97 -4.44
CA HIS A 32 -2.63 13.58 -4.91
C HIS A 32 -3.36 12.64 -3.95
N VAL A 33 -3.12 12.76 -2.64
CA VAL A 33 -3.80 11.93 -1.64
C VAL A 33 -5.31 12.18 -1.66
N TYR A 34 -5.75 13.42 -1.80
CA TYR A 34 -7.17 13.75 -1.83
C TYR A 34 -7.84 13.29 -3.13
N GLU A 35 -7.16 13.40 -4.28
CA GLU A 35 -7.64 12.82 -5.53
C GLU A 35 -7.88 11.31 -5.35
N ARG A 36 -6.93 10.58 -4.76
CA ARG A 36 -7.10 9.13 -4.51
C ARG A 36 -8.21 8.83 -3.52
N LEU A 37 -8.31 9.57 -2.42
CA LEU A 37 -9.36 9.39 -1.42
C LEU A 37 -10.76 9.76 -1.93
N SER A 38 -10.85 10.51 -3.03
CA SER A 38 -12.14 10.83 -3.67
C SER A 38 -12.74 9.66 -4.46
N VAL A 39 -11.95 8.62 -4.76
CA VAL A 39 -12.41 7.44 -5.51
C VAL A 39 -13.23 6.53 -4.59
N PRO A 40 -14.49 6.20 -4.94
CA PRO A 40 -15.28 5.21 -4.21
C PRO A 40 -14.53 3.88 -4.07
N GLY A 41 -14.44 3.37 -2.84
CA GLY A 41 -13.71 2.14 -2.54
C GLY A 41 -12.24 2.34 -2.15
N VAL A 42 -11.68 3.55 -2.25
CA VAL A 42 -10.44 3.92 -1.57
C VAL A 42 -10.79 4.35 -0.14
N LEU A 43 -10.35 3.57 0.84
CA LEU A 43 -10.85 3.65 2.22
C LEU A 43 -10.00 4.54 3.11
N SER A 44 -8.68 4.49 2.93
CA SER A 44 -7.74 5.32 3.67
C SER A 44 -6.40 5.36 2.97
N ALA A 45 -5.56 6.34 3.34
CA ALA A 45 -4.23 6.51 2.78
C ALA A 45 -3.25 6.92 3.88
N ALA A 46 -2.00 6.46 3.77
CA ALA A 46 -0.89 6.98 4.56
C ALA A 46 0.38 7.06 3.73
N ARG A 47 1.26 7.97 4.13
CA ARG A 47 2.61 8.11 3.59
C ARG A 47 3.62 7.82 4.69
N TYR A 48 4.69 7.14 4.31
CA TYR A 48 5.78 6.74 5.20
C TYR A 48 7.11 7.10 4.56
N GLU A 49 8.09 7.39 5.41
CA GLU A 49 9.49 7.43 5.03
C GLU A 49 10.22 6.20 5.61
N SER A 50 11.13 5.61 4.83
CA SER A 50 11.96 4.52 5.32
C SER A 50 12.98 5.01 6.35
N VAL A 51 13.09 4.30 7.46
CA VAL A 51 14.03 4.58 8.56
C VAL A 51 15.19 3.59 8.64
N VAL A 52 15.17 2.53 7.82
CA VAL A 52 16.23 1.49 7.80
C VAL A 52 16.74 1.24 6.38
N SER A 53 15.86 0.82 5.47
CA SER A 53 16.25 0.37 4.13
C SER A 53 15.10 0.41 3.13
N GLY A 54 15.43 0.37 1.83
CA GLY A 54 14.47 0.44 0.73
C GLY A 54 14.24 1.88 0.24
N PRO A 55 13.35 2.07 -0.75
CA PRO A 55 13.07 3.40 -1.26
C PRO A 55 12.58 4.33 -0.15
N LYS A 56 13.04 5.59 -0.18
CA LYS A 56 12.77 6.55 0.89
C LYS A 56 11.28 6.74 1.11
N HIS A 57 10.49 6.87 0.05
CA HIS A 57 9.06 7.19 0.16
C HIS A 57 8.18 5.97 -0.11
N LEU A 58 7.16 5.79 0.73
CA LEU A 58 6.09 4.82 0.54
C LEU A 58 4.74 5.53 0.70
N ALA A 59 3.83 5.34 -0.25
CA ALA A 59 2.41 5.62 -0.08
C ALA A 59 1.60 4.33 -0.11
N VAL A 60 0.70 4.17 0.85
CA VAL A 60 -0.20 3.03 0.98
C VAL A 60 -1.63 3.53 0.91
N TYR A 61 -2.44 2.90 0.07
CA TYR A 61 -3.88 3.12 -0.02
C TYR A 61 -4.60 1.80 0.29
N GLU A 62 -5.50 1.83 1.26
CA GLU A 62 -6.42 0.72 1.54
C GLU A 62 -7.60 0.78 0.58
N LEU A 63 -7.94 -0.36 0.01
CA LEU A 63 -9.00 -0.51 -0.97
C LEU A 63 -10.00 -1.54 -0.46
N GLU A 64 -11.29 -1.35 -0.74
CA GLU A 64 -12.31 -2.38 -0.46
C GLU A 64 -11.89 -3.75 -1.04
N SER A 65 -11.46 -3.72 -2.30
CA SER A 65 -10.81 -4.82 -3.01
C SER A 65 -9.86 -4.26 -4.07
N PRO A 66 -8.98 -5.08 -4.69
CA PRO A 66 -8.14 -4.63 -5.79
C PRO A 66 -8.91 -4.14 -7.02
N ASP A 67 -10.17 -4.53 -7.18
CA ASP A 67 -11.00 -4.15 -8.33
C ASP A 67 -11.38 -2.66 -8.35
N VAL A 68 -11.24 -1.96 -7.23
CA VAL A 68 -11.36 -0.49 -7.16
C VAL A 68 -10.46 0.19 -8.19
N LEU A 69 -9.28 -0.37 -8.47
CA LEU A 69 -8.33 0.19 -9.45
C LEU A 69 -8.73 -0.07 -10.91
N LYS A 70 -9.83 -0.78 -11.14
CA LYS A 70 -10.44 -1.00 -12.45
C LYS A 70 -11.73 -0.16 -12.62
N SER A 71 -12.15 0.58 -11.60
CA SER A 71 -13.37 1.40 -11.67
C SER A 71 -13.19 2.57 -12.64
N ASP A 72 -14.29 3.03 -13.21
CA ASP A 72 -14.28 4.16 -14.14
C ASP A 72 -13.76 5.44 -13.46
N GLU A 73 -14.08 5.65 -12.18
CA GLU A 73 -13.60 6.80 -11.40
C GLU A 73 -12.07 6.76 -11.23
N TYR A 74 -11.52 5.60 -10.88
CA TYR A 74 -10.07 5.45 -10.76
C TYR A 74 -9.36 5.63 -12.12
N LEU A 75 -9.90 4.99 -13.16
CA LEU A 75 -9.36 5.07 -14.51
C LEU A 75 -9.44 6.49 -15.07
N ASN A 76 -10.50 7.23 -14.78
CA ASN A 76 -10.64 8.63 -15.18
C ASN A 76 -9.53 9.50 -14.58
N LEU A 77 -9.25 9.38 -13.27
CA LEU A 77 -8.12 10.10 -12.64
C LEU A 77 -6.77 9.72 -13.26
N ARG A 78 -6.59 8.44 -13.60
CA ARG A 78 -5.35 7.96 -14.21
C ARG A 78 -5.17 8.48 -15.64
N ASN A 79 -6.25 8.58 -16.41
CA ASN A 79 -6.23 9.01 -17.81
C ASN A 79 -6.25 10.53 -17.97
N ASN A 80 -6.74 11.27 -16.96
CA ASN A 80 -6.84 12.73 -16.97
C ASN A 80 -6.07 13.35 -15.78
N PRO A 81 -4.74 13.15 -15.68
CA PRO A 81 -3.97 13.71 -14.58
C PRO A 81 -3.95 15.25 -14.63
N SER A 82 -3.92 15.87 -13.45
CA SER A 82 -3.65 17.32 -13.32
C SER A 82 -2.29 17.70 -13.92
N ASP A 83 -2.11 18.98 -14.23
CA ASP A 83 -0.82 19.47 -14.73
C ASP A 83 0.30 19.35 -13.67
N TRP A 84 -0.05 19.33 -12.38
CA TRP A 84 0.92 19.07 -11.32
C TRP A 84 1.32 17.59 -11.30
N SER A 85 0.36 16.68 -11.39
CA SER A 85 0.58 15.23 -11.49
C SER A 85 1.42 14.84 -12.71
N LYS A 86 1.21 15.49 -13.87
CA LYS A 86 2.03 15.27 -15.08
C LYS A 86 3.50 15.62 -14.88
N ARG A 87 3.82 16.53 -13.96
CA ARG A 87 5.19 16.98 -13.69
C ARG A 87 5.82 16.26 -12.49
N MET A 88 5.04 15.96 -11.46
CA MET A 88 5.55 15.54 -10.14
C MET A 88 5.27 14.08 -9.77
N SER A 89 4.57 13.31 -10.62
CA SER A 89 4.33 11.91 -10.31
C SER A 89 5.65 11.12 -10.21
N PRO A 90 5.74 10.11 -9.33
CA PRO A 90 6.92 9.25 -9.21
C PRO A 90 7.32 8.56 -10.52
N GLU A 91 6.37 8.33 -11.43
CA GLU A 91 6.64 7.75 -12.76
C GLU A 91 7.47 8.70 -13.64
N VAL A 92 7.37 10.01 -13.41
CA VAL A 92 8.06 11.06 -14.18
C VAL A 92 9.39 11.46 -13.54
N ILE A 93 9.40 11.65 -12.21
CA ILE A 93 10.58 12.21 -11.50
C ILE A 93 11.33 11.20 -10.63
N GLY A 94 10.79 9.98 -10.46
CA GLY A 94 11.39 8.96 -9.60
C GLY A 94 12.66 8.36 -10.20
N THR A 95 13.66 8.20 -9.35
CA THR A 95 14.88 7.42 -9.65
C THR A 95 14.70 5.93 -9.37
N THR A 96 13.85 5.63 -8.40
CA THR A 96 13.24 4.32 -8.17
C THR A 96 11.73 4.51 -8.17
N PHE A 97 11.01 3.61 -8.83
CA PHE A 97 9.55 3.58 -8.81
C PHE A 97 9.07 2.13 -8.81
N ILE A 98 8.32 1.76 -7.78
CA ILE A 98 7.69 0.44 -7.67
C ILE A 98 6.23 0.68 -7.36
N ARG A 99 5.34 0.08 -8.14
CA ARG A 99 3.90 0.19 -7.92
C ARG A 99 3.28 -1.19 -7.94
N HIS A 100 2.80 -1.65 -6.79
CA HIS A 100 2.14 -2.94 -6.68
C HIS A 100 0.70 -2.81 -6.19
N ILE A 101 -0.13 -3.67 -6.75
CA ILE A 101 -1.50 -3.93 -6.33
C ILE A 101 -1.50 -5.27 -5.61
N TYR A 102 -2.07 -5.28 -4.41
CA TYR A 102 -2.06 -6.40 -3.50
C TYR A 102 -3.48 -6.85 -3.16
N GLN A 103 -3.66 -8.16 -3.11
CA GLN A 103 -4.82 -8.83 -2.52
C GLN A 103 -4.41 -9.41 -1.18
N GLN A 104 -5.16 -9.15 -0.11
CA GLN A 104 -4.93 -9.74 1.19
C GLN A 104 -5.17 -11.26 1.12
N ILE A 105 -4.25 -12.01 1.72
CA ILE A 105 -4.33 -13.48 1.87
C ILE A 105 -4.32 -13.92 3.34
N PHE A 106 -3.99 -13.02 4.27
CA PHE A 106 -4.12 -13.27 5.71
C PHE A 106 -4.33 -11.98 6.51
N PRO A 107 -5.25 -11.96 7.50
CA PRO A 107 -6.27 -12.98 7.72
C PRO A 107 -7.20 -13.09 6.50
N GLU A 108 -7.72 -14.29 6.20
CA GLU A 108 -8.64 -14.47 5.05
C GLU A 108 -9.93 -13.66 5.24
N HIS A 109 -10.39 -13.59 6.49
CA HIS A 109 -11.57 -12.84 6.90
C HIS A 109 -11.20 -11.83 7.98
N PRO A 110 -10.91 -10.56 7.62
CA PRO A 110 -10.66 -9.52 8.61
C PRO A 110 -11.91 -9.27 9.47
N ASP A 111 -11.75 -9.23 10.78
CA ASP A 111 -12.83 -8.94 11.73
C ASP A 111 -13.27 -7.46 11.69
N ASP A 112 -14.43 -7.15 12.27
CA ASP A 112 -14.98 -5.78 12.26
C ASP A 112 -14.03 -4.75 12.88
N LYS A 113 -13.29 -5.12 13.92
CA LYS A 113 -12.31 -4.24 14.58
C LYS A 113 -11.16 -3.90 13.65
N SER A 114 -10.70 -4.87 12.87
CA SER A 114 -9.63 -4.70 11.90
C SER A 114 -10.06 -3.80 10.74
N LEU A 115 -11.32 -3.93 10.29
CA LEU A 115 -11.90 -3.16 9.19
C LEU A 115 -12.04 -1.66 9.49
N ILE A 116 -12.10 -1.28 10.77
CA ILE A 116 -12.21 0.12 11.22
C ILE A 116 -10.92 0.65 11.87
N SER A 117 -9.84 -0.13 11.87
CA SER A 117 -8.58 0.27 12.50
C SER A 117 -7.81 1.30 11.64
N PRO A 118 -7.15 2.30 12.26
CA PRO A 118 -6.35 3.27 11.52
C PRO A 118 -5.12 2.61 10.87
N LEU A 119 -4.52 3.32 9.91
CA LEU A 119 -3.15 3.04 9.42
C LEU A 119 -2.16 3.01 10.59
N ALA A 120 -1.23 2.06 10.56
CA ALA A 120 -0.25 1.90 11.61
C ALA A 120 0.76 3.06 11.54
N GLU A 121 1.25 3.55 12.68
CA GLU A 121 2.25 4.65 12.67
C GLU A 121 3.62 4.18 12.14
N ALA A 122 3.91 2.89 12.26
CA ALA A 122 5.12 2.26 11.74
C ALA A 122 4.80 0.96 11.01
N LEU A 123 5.57 0.67 9.97
CA LEU A 123 5.45 -0.55 9.18
C LEU A 123 6.78 -1.29 9.13
N GLN A 124 6.73 -2.59 9.35
CA GLN A 124 7.78 -3.52 8.95
C GLN A 124 7.25 -4.35 7.77
N ILE A 125 7.91 -4.24 6.61
CA ILE A 125 7.43 -4.85 5.36
C ILE A 125 8.45 -5.87 4.88
N GLY A 126 8.07 -7.15 4.90
CA GLY A 126 8.78 -8.22 4.21
C GLY A 126 8.21 -8.43 2.81
N ARG A 127 9.07 -8.46 1.79
CA ARG A 127 8.72 -8.87 0.42
C ARG A 127 9.57 -10.07 0.04
N MET A 128 8.92 -11.12 -0.45
CA MET A 128 9.57 -12.40 -0.75
C MET A 128 8.92 -13.05 -1.96
N ASN A 129 9.73 -13.73 -2.76
CA ASN A 129 9.28 -14.66 -3.79
C ASN A 129 9.49 -16.07 -3.24
N ILE A 130 8.45 -16.89 -3.26
CA ILE A 130 8.48 -18.26 -2.77
C ILE A 130 8.38 -19.19 -3.98
N PRO A 131 9.25 -20.22 -4.11
CA PRO A 131 9.11 -21.22 -5.15
C PRO A 131 7.71 -21.82 -5.13
N MET A 132 7.12 -22.04 -6.31
CA MET A 132 5.73 -22.46 -6.45
C MET A 132 5.46 -23.78 -5.71
N GLU A 133 6.42 -24.70 -5.76
CA GLU A 133 6.38 -26.00 -5.08
C GLU A 133 6.39 -25.90 -3.54
N LEU A 134 6.76 -24.76 -2.98
CA LEU A 134 6.78 -24.49 -1.54
C LEU A 134 5.68 -23.53 -1.08
N GLU A 135 4.90 -22.94 -2.00
CA GLU A 135 3.99 -21.83 -1.67
C GLU A 135 2.93 -22.21 -0.62
N ASP A 136 2.32 -23.40 -0.74
CA ASP A 136 1.28 -23.87 0.18
C ASP A 136 1.83 -24.16 1.58
N GLU A 137 2.92 -24.90 1.68
CA GLU A 137 3.59 -25.21 2.95
C GLU A 137 4.06 -23.91 3.63
N TRP A 138 4.70 -23.03 2.87
CA TRP A 138 5.14 -21.74 3.36
C TRP A 138 3.98 -20.88 3.85
N ASN A 139 2.90 -20.78 3.07
CA ASN A 139 1.74 -20.00 3.46
C ASN A 139 1.06 -20.54 4.71
N HIS A 140 0.95 -21.86 4.83
CA HIS A 140 0.42 -22.51 6.02
C HIS A 140 1.26 -22.16 7.24
N TRP A 141 2.58 -22.43 7.20
CA TRP A 141 3.49 -22.13 8.31
C TRP A 141 3.47 -20.64 8.67
N TYR A 142 3.47 -19.75 7.69
CA TYR A 142 3.53 -18.32 7.95
C TYR A 142 2.24 -17.81 8.62
N ASN A 143 1.08 -18.36 8.24
CA ASN A 143 -0.22 -18.01 8.81
C ASN A 143 -0.44 -18.60 10.21
N THR A 144 0.01 -19.83 10.46
CA THR A 144 -0.32 -20.55 11.70
C THR A 144 0.77 -20.50 12.75
N VAL A 145 2.01 -20.21 12.35
CA VAL A 145 3.18 -20.18 13.24
C VAL A 145 3.84 -18.80 13.24
N TYR A 146 4.28 -18.31 12.07
CA TYR A 146 5.11 -17.11 12.03
C TYR A 146 4.34 -15.86 12.49
N VAL A 147 3.21 -15.51 11.85
CA VAL A 147 2.44 -14.30 12.20
C VAL A 147 1.93 -14.35 13.65
N PRO A 148 1.30 -15.44 14.13
CA PRO A 148 0.84 -15.51 15.51
C PRO A 148 1.98 -15.33 16.53
N ASN A 149 3.14 -15.96 16.30
CA ASN A 149 4.30 -15.75 17.17
C ASN A 149 4.82 -14.32 17.09
N TYR A 150 4.86 -13.73 15.89
CA TYR A 150 5.34 -12.37 15.68
C TYR A 150 4.44 -11.33 16.36
N GLU A 151 3.12 -11.55 16.39
CA GLU A 151 2.16 -10.70 17.10
C GLU A 151 2.27 -10.77 18.63
N THR A 152 3.01 -11.73 19.20
CA THR A 152 3.30 -11.75 20.64
C THR A 152 4.38 -10.74 21.06
N VAL A 153 5.15 -10.21 20.10
CA VAL A 153 6.20 -9.23 20.38
C VAL A 153 5.57 -7.90 20.78
N SER A 154 6.00 -7.36 21.93
CA SER A 154 5.49 -6.08 22.43
C SER A 154 5.65 -4.97 21.39
N GLY A 155 4.55 -4.26 21.12
CA GLY A 155 4.49 -3.19 20.11
C GLY A 155 4.04 -3.65 18.72
N VAL A 156 4.01 -4.96 18.43
CA VAL A 156 3.41 -5.47 17.20
C VAL A 156 1.89 -5.44 17.36
N ILE A 157 1.23 -4.60 16.55
CA ILE A 157 -0.22 -4.41 16.63
C ILE A 157 -1.00 -5.41 15.76
N ARG A 158 -0.41 -5.87 14.64
CA ARG A 158 -1.00 -6.82 13.70
C ARG A 158 -0.03 -7.25 12.60
N GLY A 159 -0.14 -8.48 12.14
CA GLY A 159 0.40 -9.00 10.90
C GLY A 159 -0.70 -9.15 9.84
N ARG A 160 -0.47 -8.59 8.65
CA ARG A 160 -1.29 -8.83 7.44
C ARG A 160 -0.39 -9.32 6.33
N ARG A 161 -0.88 -10.27 5.54
CA ARG A 161 -0.14 -10.81 4.40
C ARG A 161 -0.92 -10.57 3.13
N TYR A 162 -0.18 -10.35 2.06
CA TYR A 162 -0.73 -10.05 0.76
C TYR A 162 0.01 -10.78 -0.34
N ARG A 163 -0.73 -11.08 -1.41
CA ARG A 163 -0.17 -11.51 -2.70
C ARG A 163 -0.18 -10.31 -3.64
N ALA A 164 0.93 -10.05 -4.33
CA ALA A 164 0.96 -9.08 -5.42
C ALA A 164 0.19 -9.69 -6.61
N ILE A 165 -0.82 -8.97 -7.12
CA ILE A 165 -1.61 -9.42 -8.29
C ILE A 165 -1.24 -8.65 -9.57
N SER A 166 -0.55 -7.52 -9.42
CA SER A 166 -0.04 -6.70 -10.52
C SER A 166 1.03 -5.77 -9.98
N GLY A 167 2.03 -5.46 -10.80
CA GLY A 167 2.95 -4.36 -10.56
C GLY A 167 4.16 -4.38 -11.48
N GLN A 168 4.92 -3.30 -11.38
CA GLN A 168 6.20 -3.05 -12.06
C GLN A 168 7.21 -2.60 -11.01
#